data_AF-A0AAD8M8V0-F1
#
_entry.id   AF-A0AAD8M8V0-F1
#
_cell.length_a   1.000
_cell.length_b   1.000
_cell.length_c   1.000
_cell.angle_alpha   90.00
_cell.angle_beta   90.00
_cell.angle_gamma   90.00
#
_symmetry.space_group_name_H-M   'P 1'
#
loop_
_entity.id
_entity.type
_entity.pdbx_description
1 polymer ?
#
loop_
_entity_poly.entity_id
_entity_poly.type
_entity_poly.pdbx_seq_one_letter_code
_entity_poly.pdbx_strand_id
1 'polypeptide(L)'
;MVMYFGIPPVYPVADVYSLSTDSWKTTNNNLILVDWLFPTAGLFLNGTAFFSGISADREDIILSYDTDKDAMKMISFPDNGCATDGFELKVFRKSVALFMRNFGGCSSNVRILKEGGTNEVCWETI
;
A
#
# COMPACT_ATOMS: atom_id res chain seq x y z
N MET A 1 -0.28 5.39 19.39
CA MET A 1 1.04 4.72 19.25
C MET A 1 1.00 3.34 19.90
N VAL A 2 0.71 2.29 19.13
CA VAL A 2 0.85 0.90 19.60
C VAL A 2 2.31 0.50 19.37
N MET A 3 3.05 0.20 20.45
CA MET A 3 4.42 -0.31 20.35
C MET A 3 4.36 -1.79 19.94
N TYR A 4 4.69 -2.09 18.69
CA TYR A 4 4.88 -3.46 18.21
C TYR A 4 6.33 -3.88 18.47
N PHE A 5 6.54 -4.66 19.54
CA PHE A 5 7.82 -5.31 19.81
C PHE A 5 7.74 -6.78 19.36
N GLY A 6 8.59 -7.19 18.42
CA GLY A 6 9.06 -8.58 18.35
C GLY A 6 8.68 -9.44 17.14
N ILE A 7 8.01 -8.91 16.12
CA ILE A 7 7.83 -9.66 14.86
C ILE A 7 9.01 -9.29 13.94
N PRO A 8 9.81 -10.25 13.46
CA PRO A 8 10.84 -9.95 12.48
C PRO A 8 10.18 -9.53 11.15
N PRO A 9 10.77 -8.58 10.41
CA PRO A 9 10.27 -8.25 9.09
C PRO A 9 10.19 -9.48 8.18
N VAL A 10 9.17 -9.50 7.31
CA VAL A 10 8.85 -10.63 6.43
C VAL A 10 8.83 -10.18 4.97
N TYR A 11 9.05 -11.14 4.08
CA TYR A 11 8.76 -10.95 2.65
C TYR A 11 7.28 -11.28 2.42
N PRO A 12 6.44 -10.29 2.06
CA PRO A 12 5.04 -10.55 1.81
C PRO A 12 4.90 -11.38 0.54
N VAL A 13 3.91 -12.28 0.58
CA VAL A 13 3.55 -13.19 -0.50
C VAL A 13 2.13 -12.84 -0.94
N ALA A 14 1.89 -12.82 -2.25
CA ALA A 14 0.55 -12.73 -2.82
C ALA A 14 0.13 -14.10 -3.37
N ASP A 15 -1.05 -14.53 -2.96
CA ASP A 15 -1.74 -15.68 -3.51
C ASP A 15 -2.87 -15.17 -4.42
N VAL A 16 -2.83 -15.58 -5.68
CA VAL A 16 -3.79 -15.18 -6.71
C VAL A 16 -4.55 -16.40 -7.16
N TYR A 17 -5.88 -16.35 -7.02
CA TYR A 17 -6.76 -17.37 -7.55
C TYR A 17 -7.28 -16.97 -8.93
N SER A 18 -7.08 -17.85 -9.91
CA SER A 18 -7.55 -17.66 -11.28
C SER A 18 -8.80 -18.49 -11.53
N LEU A 19 -9.91 -17.81 -11.84
CA LEU A 19 -11.17 -18.46 -12.20
C LEU A 19 -11.09 -19.17 -13.56
N SER A 20 -10.26 -18.69 -14.48
CA SER A 20 -10.13 -19.30 -15.81
C SER A 20 -9.40 -20.65 -15.79
N THR A 21 -8.52 -20.85 -14.80
CA THR A 21 -7.72 -22.07 -14.68
C THR A 21 -8.07 -22.88 -13.43
N ASP A 22 -9.01 -22.39 -12.61
CA ASP A 22 -9.41 -22.96 -11.31
C ASP A 22 -8.20 -23.34 -10.44
N SER A 23 -7.25 -22.42 -10.31
CA SER A 23 -5.96 -22.68 -9.68
C SER A 23 -5.42 -21.49 -8.92
N TRP A 24 -4.65 -21.77 -7.86
CA TRP A 24 -3.88 -20.78 -7.12
C TRP A 24 -2.48 -20.62 -7.72
N LYS A 25 -1.98 -19.38 -7.70
CA LYS A 25 -0.60 -19.02 -8.00
C LYS A 25 -0.05 -18.19 -6.84
N THR A 26 1.13 -18.56 -6.37
CA THR A 26 1.84 -17.86 -5.29
C THR A 26 3.03 -17.11 -5.85
N THR A 27 3.23 -15.86 -5.44
CA THR A 27 4.44 -15.09 -5.78
C THR A 27 5.63 -15.57 -4.96
N ASN A 28 6.72 -15.98 -5.60
CA ASN A 28 7.90 -16.51 -4.90
C ASN A 28 9.14 -15.59 -4.94
N ASN A 29 9.08 -14.46 -5.65
CA ASN A 29 10.26 -13.64 -5.97
C ASN A 29 10.23 -12.23 -5.39
N ASN A 30 9.61 -12.04 -4.22
CA ASN A 30 9.57 -10.72 -3.60
C ASN A 30 10.85 -10.43 -2.79
N LEU A 31 11.50 -9.30 -3.09
CA LEU A 31 12.67 -8.79 -2.35
C LEU A 31 12.31 -7.63 -1.41
N ILE A 32 11.02 -7.30 -1.29
CA ILE A 32 10.53 -6.22 -0.44
C ILE A 32 10.32 -6.76 0.97
N LEU A 33 11.02 -6.18 1.94
CA LEU A 33 10.89 -6.53 3.34
C LEU A 33 9.92 -5.56 4.04
N VAL A 34 8.90 -6.09 4.70
CA VAL A 34 7.90 -5.30 5.44
C VAL A 34 7.83 -5.76 6.88
N ASP A 35 7.60 -4.83 7.81
CA ASP A 35 7.39 -5.16 9.20
C ASP A 35 5.95 -5.67 9.41
N TRP A 36 4.98 -5.00 8.79
CA TRP A 36 3.56 -5.33 8.94
C TRP A 36 2.72 -4.84 7.76
N LEU A 37 1.65 -5.56 7.43
CA LEU A 37 0.58 -5.08 6.55
C LEU A 37 -0.70 -4.93 7.36
N PHE A 38 -1.36 -3.77 7.22
CA PHE A 38 -2.60 -3.52 7.95
C PHE A 38 -3.72 -4.42 7.39
N PRO A 39 -4.42 -5.18 8.26
CA PRO A 39 -5.45 -6.14 7.82
C PRO A 39 -6.70 -5.48 7.23
N THR A 40 -6.85 -4.16 7.40
CA THR A 40 -8.04 -3.42 6.99
C THR A 40 -7.83 -2.74 5.64
N ALA A 41 -8.49 -3.33 4.62
CA ALA A 41 -8.77 -2.77 3.31
C ALA A 41 -7.60 -2.69 2.32
N GLY A 42 -7.18 -3.86 1.83
CA GLY A 42 -6.57 -3.93 0.50
C GLY A 42 -7.51 -3.36 -0.56
N LEU A 43 -6.98 -2.59 -1.50
CA LEU A 43 -7.71 -1.96 -2.60
C LEU A 43 -7.31 -2.62 -3.91
N PHE A 44 -8.26 -2.98 -4.77
CA PHE A 44 -7.95 -3.48 -6.12
C PHE A 44 -8.40 -2.48 -7.18
N LEU A 45 -7.49 -2.10 -8.07
CA LEU A 45 -7.75 -1.16 -9.16
C LEU A 45 -6.88 -1.50 -10.36
N ASN A 46 -7.50 -1.66 -11.54
CA ASN A 46 -6.82 -1.89 -12.83
C ASN A 46 -5.75 -3.00 -12.80
N GLY A 47 -6.05 -4.16 -12.23
CA GLY A 47 -5.08 -5.27 -12.17
C GLY A 47 -4.04 -5.13 -11.06
N THR A 48 -4.13 -4.10 -10.22
CA THR A 48 -3.18 -3.89 -9.12
C THR A 48 -3.89 -3.93 -7.77
N ALA A 49 -3.39 -4.77 -6.86
CA ALA A 49 -3.78 -4.78 -5.46
C ALA A 49 -2.88 -3.84 -4.66
N PHE A 50 -3.44 -3.04 -3.76
CA PHE A 50 -2.73 -2.08 -2.91
C PHE A 50 -3.03 -2.38 -1.45
N PHE A 51 -2.00 -2.46 -0.62
CA PHE A 51 -2.08 -2.71 0.80
C PHE A 51 -1.26 -1.65 1.53
N SER A 52 -1.81 -1.08 2.57
CA SER A 52 -1.02 -0.24 3.47
C SER A 52 -0.26 -1.09 4.48
N GLY A 53 0.92 -0.63 4.89
CA GLY A 53 1.72 -1.30 5.88
C GLY A 53 2.83 -0.43 6.44
N ILE A 54 3.74 -1.09 7.14
CA ILE A 54 4.95 -0.52 7.72
C ILE A 54 6.15 -1.24 7.10
N SER A 55 7.12 -0.48 6.59
CA SER A 55 8.37 -1.02 6.06
C SER A 55 9.26 -1.59 7.16
N ALA A 56 10.29 -2.37 6.79
CA ALA A 56 11.29 -2.83 7.76
C ALA A 56 12.01 -1.67 8.50
N ASP A 57 12.08 -0.49 7.87
CA ASP A 57 12.65 0.73 8.43
C ASP A 57 11.65 1.53 9.29
N ARG A 58 10.45 0.97 9.53
CA ARG A 58 9.36 1.55 10.34
C ARG A 58 8.70 2.78 9.74
N GLU A 59 8.70 2.88 8.42
CA GLU A 59 8.01 3.93 7.67
C GLU A 59 6.65 3.45 7.16
N ASP A 60 5.66 4.33 7.12
CA ASP A 60 4.37 4.03 6.50
C ASP A 60 4.53 3.86 4.98
N ILE A 61 4.00 2.76 4.44
CA ILE A 61 4.13 2.39 3.04
C ILE A 61 2.82 1.91 2.44
N ILE A 62 2.73 2.01 1.12
CA ILE A 62 1.79 1.23 0.31
C ILE A 62 2.60 0.15 -0.42
N LEU A 63 2.25 -1.11 -0.18
CA LEU A 63 2.66 -2.23 -1.00
C LEU A 63 1.65 -2.40 -2.14
N SER A 64 2.11 -2.36 -3.39
CA SER A 64 1.29 -2.68 -4.56
C SER A 64 1.73 -3.99 -5.19
N TYR A 65 0.80 -4.80 -5.68
CA TYR A 65 1.03 -6.01 -6.46
C TYR A 65 0.28 -5.94 -7.78
N ASP A 66 1.02 -5.91 -8.89
CA ASP A 66 0.51 -5.90 -10.26
C ASP A 66 0.33 -7.34 -10.75
N THR A 67 -0.92 -7.74 -11.02
CA THR A 67 -1.27 -9.12 -11.41
C THR A 67 -0.78 -9.49 -12.80
N ASP A 68 -0.63 -8.51 -13.69
CA ASP A 68 -0.20 -8.75 -15.07
C ASP A 68 1.32 -8.91 -15.15
N LYS A 69 2.05 -8.10 -14.37
CA LYS A 69 3.52 -8.17 -14.29
C LYS A 69 4.03 -9.16 -13.25
N ASP A 70 3.15 -9.70 -12.41
CA ASP A 70 3.49 -10.56 -11.28
C ASP A 70 4.57 -9.94 -10.36
N ALA A 71 4.41 -8.64 -10.08
CA ALA A 71 5.45 -7.84 -9.46
C ALA A 71 4.91 -7.05 -8.28
N MET A 72 5.65 -7.07 -7.17
CA MET A 72 5.41 -6.19 -6.03
C MET A 72 6.24 -4.93 -6.11
N LYS A 73 5.70 -3.83 -5.59
CA LYS A 73 6.39 -2.55 -5.45
C LYS A 73 6.04 -1.91 -4.12
N MET A 74 7.04 -1.31 -3.48
CA MET A 74 6.85 -0.46 -2.31
C MET A 74 6.73 0.99 -2.76
N ILE A 75 5.78 1.71 -2.20
CA ILE A 75 5.53 3.12 -2.44
C ILE A 75 5.53 3.81 -1.08
N SER A 76 6.44 4.75 -0.90
CA SER A 76 6.49 5.56 0.33
C SER A 76 5.24 6.41 0.47
N PHE A 77 4.77 6.58 1.70
CA PHE A 77 3.79 7.59 2.00
C PHE A 77 4.33 8.99 1.66
N PRO A 78 3.43 9.97 1.38
CA PRO A 78 3.87 11.33 1.12
C PRO A 78 4.48 11.94 2.37
N ASP A 79 5.61 12.65 2.21
CA ASP A 79 6.27 13.38 3.29
C ASP A 79 5.33 14.43 3.88
N ASN A 80 4.70 14.09 5.00
CA ASN A 80 4.03 15.05 5.85
C ASN A 80 4.55 14.71 7.24
N GLY A 81 5.45 15.53 7.79
CA GLY A 81 6.06 15.37 9.11
C GLY A 81 5.07 15.43 10.30
N CYS A 82 3.84 14.95 10.12
CA CYS A 82 2.83 14.74 11.13
C CYS A 82 2.61 13.23 11.25
N ALA A 83 2.78 12.70 12.46
CA ALA A 83 2.34 11.35 12.79
C ALA A 83 0.86 11.21 12.42
N THR A 84 0.55 10.29 11.51
CA THR A 84 -0.84 10.00 11.15
C THR A 84 -1.38 8.93 12.11
N ASP A 85 -2.51 9.20 12.76
CA ASP A 85 -3.14 8.23 13.67
C ASP A 85 -4.13 7.30 12.94
N GLY A 86 -4.35 7.56 11.65
CA GLY A 86 -5.12 6.70 10.79
C GLY A 86 -5.14 7.22 9.37
N PHE A 87 -5.16 6.29 8.43
CA PHE A 87 -5.34 6.58 7.03
C PHE A 87 -6.25 5.52 6.38
N GLU A 88 -6.79 5.84 5.21
CA GLU A 88 -7.60 4.93 4.40
C GLU A 88 -7.20 5.05 2.94
N LEU A 89 -7.04 3.90 2.26
CA LEU A 89 -6.95 3.84 0.82
C LEU A 89 -8.35 3.72 0.21
N LYS A 90 -8.64 4.54 -0.79
CA LYS A 90 -9.92 4.49 -1.53
C LYS A 90 -9.68 4.66 -3.02
N VAL A 91 -10.57 4.08 -3.83
CA VAL A 91 -10.65 4.46 -5.25
C VAL A 91 -11.25 5.86 -5.32
N PHE A 92 -10.53 6.78 -5.95
CA PHE A 92 -11.04 8.09 -6.32
C PHE A 92 -10.96 8.25 -7.83
N ARG A 93 -12.12 8.22 -8.48
CA ARG A 93 -12.26 8.18 -9.94
C ARG A 93 -11.56 6.94 -10.53
N LYS A 94 -10.37 7.11 -11.09
CA LYS A 94 -9.54 6.05 -11.69
C LYS A 94 -8.16 5.96 -11.05
N SER A 95 -8.02 6.50 -9.85
CA SER A 95 -6.76 6.58 -9.11
C SER A 95 -6.96 6.09 -7.67
N VAL A 96 -5.85 5.77 -7.01
CA VAL A 96 -5.85 5.48 -5.58
C VAL A 96 -5.71 6.78 -4.81
N ALA A 97 -6.54 7.00 -3.81
CA ALA A 97 -6.48 8.13 -2.91
C ALA A 97 -6.14 7.66 -1.50
N LEU A 98 -5.19 8.36 -0.88
CA LEU A 98 -4.82 8.22 0.53
C LEU A 98 -5.50 9.34 1.32
N PHE A 99 -6.41 8.94 2.20
CA PHE A 99 -7.09 9.83 3.14
C PHE A 99 -6.35 9.75 4.48
N MET A 100 -5.75 10.85 4.93
CA MET A 100 -5.02 10.90 6.20
C MET A 100 -5.82 11.68 7.24
N ARG A 101 -5.97 11.11 8.44
CA ARG A 101 -6.60 11.76 9.60
C ARG A 101 -5.52 12.26 10.55
N ASN A 102 -5.59 13.54 10.92
CA ASN A 102 -4.72 14.16 11.92
C ASN A 102 -5.41 14.15 13.30
N PHE A 103 -4.65 13.89 14.37
CA PHE A 103 -5.19 14.03 15.74
C PHE A 103 -5.54 15.49 16.04
N GLY A 104 -6.69 15.73 16.66
CA GLY A 104 -7.07 17.05 17.17
C GLY A 104 -7.54 18.09 16.13
N GLY A 105 -7.71 17.72 14.85
CA GLY A 105 -8.17 18.62 13.81
C GLY A 105 -9.32 18.05 12.95
N CYS A 106 -10.18 18.93 12.43
CA CYS A 106 -11.20 18.60 11.43
C CYS A 106 -10.63 18.55 9.99
N SER A 107 -9.31 18.65 9.81
CA SER A 107 -8.67 18.64 8.49
C SER A 107 -8.34 17.21 8.05
N SER A 108 -8.85 16.81 6.90
CA SER A 108 -8.43 15.60 6.20
C SER A 108 -7.56 16.01 5.02
N ASN A 109 -6.34 15.47 4.93
CA ASN A 109 -5.51 15.63 3.75
C ASN A 109 -5.78 14.45 2.81
N VAL A 110 -6.05 14.75 1.54
CA VAL A 110 -6.23 13.73 0.51
C VAL A 110 -5.07 13.82 -0.46
N ARG A 111 -4.42 12.69 -0.71
CA ARG A 111 -3.33 12.57 -1.68
C ARG A 111 -3.69 11.56 -2.75
N ILE A 112 -3.47 11.91 -4.00
CA ILE A 112 -3.77 11.02 -5.13
C ILE A 112 -2.48 10.36 -5.60
N LEU A 113 -2.52 9.04 -5.69
CA LEU A 113 -1.50 8.22 -6.31
C LEU A 113 -1.61 8.35 -7.82
N LYS A 114 -0.61 8.96 -8.46
CA LYS A 114 -0.47 8.96 -9.92
C LYS A 114 0.67 8.05 -10.32
N GLU A 115 0.38 7.14 -11.25
CA GLU A 115 1.40 6.44 -12.02
C GLU A 115 1.97 7.42 -13.06
N GLY A 116 3.24 7.77 -12.92
CA GLY A 116 4.02 8.49 -13.92
C GLY A 116 4.40 7.59 -15.08
N GLY A 117 4.77 8.20 -16.21
CA GLY A 117 5.10 7.48 -17.45
C GLY A 117 6.32 6.55 -17.40
N THR A 118 7.05 6.54 -16.28
CA THR A 118 8.29 5.77 -16.03
C THR A 118 8.15 4.69 -14.96
N ASN A 119 6.92 4.26 -14.61
CA ASN A 119 6.62 3.48 -13.41
C ASN A 119 6.97 4.21 -12.10
N GLU A 120 7.29 5.50 -12.14
CA GLU A 120 7.43 6.33 -10.95
C GLU A 120 6.06 6.68 -10.41
N VAL A 121 5.91 6.72 -9.09
CA VAL A 121 4.63 7.00 -8.45
C VAL A 121 4.78 8.28 -7.65
N CYS A 122 3.90 9.24 -7.87
CA CYS A 122 3.93 10.53 -7.20
C CYS A 122 2.59 10.82 -6.52
N TRP A 123 2.67 11.58 -5.43
CA TRP A 123 1.52 12.07 -4.69
C TRP A 123 1.13 13.47 -5.13
N GLU A 124 -0.14 13.69 -5.44
CA GLU A 124 -0.70 15.01 -5.75
C GLU A 124 -1.70 15.44 -4.65
N THR A 125 -1.69 16.72 -4.29
CA THR A 125 -2.71 17.35 -3.43
C THR A 125 -3.89 17.79 -4.27
N ILE A 126 -5.11 17.54 -3.80
CA ILE A 126 -6.33 18.16 -4.34
C ILE A 126 -6.65 19.43 -3.54
#